data_AF-A0A2N0P6B5-F1
#
_entry.id   AF-A0A2N0P6B5-F1
#
_cell.length_a   1.000
_cell.length_b   1.000
_cell.length_c   1.000
_cell.angle_alpha   90.00
_cell.angle_beta   90.00
_cell.angle_gamma   90.00
#
_symmetry.space_group_name_H-M   'P 1'
#
loop_
_entity.id
_entity.type
_entity.pdbx_description
1 polymer ?
#
loop_
_entity_poly.entity_id
_entity_poly.type
_entity_poly.pdbx_seq_one_letter_code
_entity_poly.pdbx_strand_id
1 'polypeptide(L)'
;MRQLPKAKTKDEVDFLFDQLRLIDDENINDWITEYQTPWILASLNCNYSSMDYDVWMTTPFDTNVSECSHANINREGTRLRLKTAIFHSWNYDLGLYRRFYNNYQYNVPMSSKNKSGVKRKIDANKRKGDNILY
;
A
#
# COMPACT_ATOMS: atom_id res chain seq x y z
N MET A 1 -17.07 -18.36 6.89
CA MET A 1 -16.22 -17.30 7.52
C MET A 1 -16.42 -16.03 6.72
N ARG A 2 -17.01 -14.98 7.31
CA ARG A 2 -17.18 -13.68 6.64
C ARG A 2 -15.82 -12.99 6.58
N GLN A 3 -15.46 -12.42 5.44
CA GLN A 3 -14.17 -11.75 5.22
C GLN A 3 -14.44 -10.31 4.80
N LEU A 4 -13.72 -9.37 5.39
CA LEU A 4 -13.89 -7.94 5.16
C LEU A 4 -13.80 -7.55 3.66
N PRO A 5 -12.88 -8.12 2.85
CA PRO A 5 -12.83 -7.85 1.40
C PRO A 5 -13.99 -8.44 0.59
N LYS A 6 -14.74 -9.39 1.15
CA LYS A 6 -15.84 -10.09 0.47
C LYS A 6 -17.22 -9.56 0.86
N ALA A 7 -17.30 -8.65 1.81
CA ALA A 7 -18.53 -7.99 2.20
C ALA A 7 -19.04 -7.14 1.03
N LYS A 8 -20.32 -7.32 0.69
CA LYS A 8 -20.96 -6.75 -0.50
C LYS A 8 -21.59 -5.38 -0.25
N THR A 9 -21.75 -5.01 1.01
CA THR A 9 -22.35 -3.73 1.41
C THR A 9 -21.56 -3.11 2.56
N LYS A 10 -21.76 -1.81 2.77
CA LYS A 10 -21.22 -1.12 3.96
C LYS A 10 -21.76 -1.74 5.25
N ASP A 11 -23.07 -2.01 5.30
CA ASP A 11 -23.69 -2.65 6.47
C ASP A 11 -23.07 -4.00 6.83
N GLU A 12 -22.69 -4.82 5.83
CA GLU A 12 -21.99 -6.08 6.08
C GLU A 12 -20.58 -5.88 6.65
N VAL A 13 -19.87 -4.82 6.25
CA VAL A 13 -18.55 -4.45 6.78
C VAL A 13 -18.68 -3.91 8.20
N ASP A 14 -19.61 -2.99 8.44
CA ASP A 14 -19.85 -2.40 9.75
C ASP A 14 -20.28 -3.49 10.76
N PHE A 15 -21.15 -4.41 10.34
CA PHE A 15 -21.51 -5.58 11.13
C PHE A 15 -20.29 -6.42 11.53
N LEU A 16 -19.30 -6.60 10.64
CA LEU A 16 -18.09 -7.35 10.98
C LEU A 16 -17.27 -6.65 12.06
N PHE A 17 -17.13 -5.33 11.98
CA PHE A 17 -16.45 -4.56 13.01
C PHE A 17 -17.18 -4.63 14.35
N ASP A 18 -18.51 -4.53 14.34
CA ASP A 18 -19.30 -4.64 15.57
C ASP A 18 -19.17 -6.03 16.20
N GLN A 19 -19.13 -7.10 15.40
CA GLN A 19 -18.86 -8.44 15.92
C GLN A 19 -17.46 -8.56 16.56
N LEU A 20 -16.45 -7.89 16.01
CA LEU A 20 -15.10 -7.88 16.58
C LEU A 20 -15.02 -7.08 17.88
N ARG A 21 -15.75 -5.95 17.97
CA ARG A 21 -15.80 -5.13 19.19
C ARG A 21 -16.38 -5.89 20.39
N LEU A 22 -17.26 -6.86 20.16
CA LEU A 22 -17.84 -7.69 21.23
C LEU A 22 -16.81 -8.60 21.93
N ILE A 23 -15.64 -8.82 21.33
CA ILE A 23 -14.59 -9.64 21.93
C ILE A 23 -13.92 -8.91 23.11
N ASP A 24 -14.01 -7.58 23.14
CA ASP A 24 -13.49 -6.70 24.20
C ASP A 24 -12.00 -6.98 24.55
N ASP A 25 -11.18 -7.10 23.50
CA ASP A 25 -9.72 -7.27 23.60
C ASP A 25 -9.03 -6.00 23.09
N GLU A 26 -8.02 -5.54 23.84
CA GLU A 26 -7.27 -4.31 23.53
C GLU A 26 -6.58 -4.38 22.16
N ASN A 27 -5.95 -5.51 21.82
CA ASN A 27 -5.29 -5.66 20.53
C ASN A 27 -6.30 -5.69 19.37
N ILE A 28 -7.48 -6.29 19.61
CA ILE A 28 -8.56 -6.28 18.63
C ILE A 28 -9.11 -4.87 18.43
N ASN A 29 -9.27 -4.09 19.51
CA ASN A 29 -9.73 -2.70 19.43
C ASN A 29 -8.72 -1.80 18.71
N ASP A 30 -7.42 -1.97 18.97
CA ASP A 30 -6.36 -1.29 18.23
C ASP A 30 -6.39 -1.66 16.74
N TRP A 31 -6.56 -2.94 16.43
CA TRP A 31 -6.69 -3.43 15.06
C TRP A 31 -7.92 -2.83 14.36
N ILE A 32 -9.07 -2.79 15.03
CA ILE A 32 -10.29 -2.18 14.49
C ILE A 32 -10.04 -0.70 14.19
N THR A 33 -9.43 0.02 15.12
CA THR A 33 -9.15 1.47 14.97
C THR A 33 -8.26 1.72 13.76
N GLU A 34 -7.17 0.97 13.60
CA GLU A 34 -6.29 1.06 12.45
C GLU A 34 -7.04 0.77 11.15
N TYR A 35 -7.77 -0.35 11.08
CA TYR A 35 -8.41 -0.83 9.86
C TYR A 35 -9.71 -0.08 9.49
N GLN A 36 -10.30 0.67 10.43
CA GLN A 36 -11.38 1.63 10.15
C GLN A 36 -10.87 2.97 9.61
N THR A 37 -9.56 3.18 9.57
CA THR A 37 -8.97 4.36 8.92
C THR A 37 -9.47 4.45 7.47
N PRO A 38 -10.06 5.58 7.03
CA PRO A 38 -10.81 5.64 5.77
C PRO A 38 -10.06 5.13 4.54
N TRP A 39 -8.77 5.43 4.39
CA TRP A 39 -7.97 4.98 3.25
C TRP A 39 -7.54 3.50 3.33
N ILE A 40 -7.41 2.94 4.54
CA ILE A 40 -7.16 1.51 4.74
C ILE A 40 -8.44 0.73 4.45
N LEU A 41 -9.58 1.22 4.95
CA LEU A 41 -10.86 0.56 4.72
C LEU A 41 -11.25 0.58 3.23
N ALA A 42 -11.04 1.70 2.54
CA ALA A 42 -11.28 1.85 1.11
C ALA A 42 -10.34 0.97 0.24
N SER A 43 -9.14 0.65 0.72
CA SER A 43 -8.25 -0.28 0.00
C SER A 43 -8.69 -1.73 0.19
N LEU A 44 -9.28 -2.08 1.33
CA LEU A 44 -9.73 -3.43 1.67
C LEU A 44 -11.10 -3.80 1.14
N ASN A 45 -12.00 -2.82 1.01
CA ASN A 45 -13.36 -3.05 0.53
C ASN A 45 -13.81 -1.94 -0.43
N CYS A 46 -14.14 -2.32 -1.66
CA CYS A 46 -14.56 -1.39 -2.72
C CYS A 46 -15.77 -0.51 -2.35
N ASN A 47 -16.66 -0.96 -1.46
CA ASN A 47 -17.83 -0.19 -1.03
C ASN A 47 -17.46 1.10 -0.29
N TYR A 48 -16.25 1.17 0.28
CA TYR A 48 -15.73 2.38 0.94
C TYR A 48 -14.81 3.20 0.03
N SER A 49 -14.48 2.68 -1.14
CA SER A 49 -13.73 3.43 -2.14
C SER A 49 -14.65 4.32 -2.96
N SER A 50 -14.16 5.50 -3.32
CA SER A 50 -14.76 6.34 -4.38
C SER A 50 -14.26 5.94 -5.77
N MET A 51 -13.34 4.98 -5.85
CA MET A 51 -12.83 4.42 -7.09
C MET A 51 -13.92 3.57 -7.75
N ASP A 52 -13.99 3.64 -9.08
CA ASP A 52 -14.83 2.74 -9.86
C ASP A 52 -14.47 1.27 -9.59
N TYR A 53 -15.47 0.39 -9.60
CA TYR A 53 -15.31 -1.02 -9.22
C TYR A 53 -14.28 -1.75 -10.11
N ASP A 54 -14.33 -1.55 -11.42
CA ASP A 54 -13.43 -2.23 -12.35
C ASP A 54 -11.99 -1.73 -12.18
N VAL A 55 -11.84 -0.43 -11.87
CA VAL A 55 -10.54 0.17 -11.55
C VAL A 55 -10.03 -0.38 -10.22
N TRP A 56 -10.87 -0.49 -9.19
CA TRP A 56 -10.47 -1.02 -7.88
C TRP A 56 -10.06 -2.50 -7.97
N MET A 57 -10.82 -3.31 -8.70
CA MET A 57 -10.53 -4.74 -8.90
C MET A 57 -9.25 -5.00 -9.69
N THR A 58 -8.89 -4.11 -10.62
CA THR A 58 -7.66 -4.21 -11.42
C THR A 58 -6.48 -3.51 -10.78
N THR A 59 -6.74 -2.61 -9.83
CA THR A 59 -5.71 -2.00 -8.98
C THR A 59 -5.10 -3.09 -8.10
N PRO A 60 -3.80 -3.37 -8.24
CA PRO A 60 -3.14 -4.34 -7.38
C PRO A 60 -3.36 -3.94 -5.92
N PHE A 61 -3.70 -4.91 -5.06
CA PHE A 61 -3.71 -4.69 -3.62
C PHE A 61 -2.25 -4.59 -3.15
N ASP A 62 -1.64 -3.44 -3.32
CA ASP A 62 -0.38 -3.12 -2.67
C ASP A 62 -0.67 -2.71 -1.23
N THR A 63 -0.79 -3.73 -0.35
CA THR A 63 -0.56 -3.63 1.13
C THR A 63 0.66 -2.75 1.45
N ASN A 64 1.57 -2.73 0.49
CA ASN A 64 2.76 -1.95 0.38
C ASN A 64 2.54 -0.45 0.07
N VAL A 65 1.38 0.20 0.18
CA VAL A 65 1.34 1.69 0.17
C VAL A 65 1.57 2.22 1.58
N SER A 66 0.80 1.71 2.57
CA SER A 66 1.03 1.98 3.99
C SER A 66 2.39 1.41 4.45
N GLU A 67 2.67 0.14 4.14
CA GLU A 67 3.98 -0.46 4.45
C GLU A 67 5.13 0.12 3.60
N CYS A 68 4.92 0.55 2.33
CA CYS A 68 5.98 1.30 1.62
C CYS A 68 6.22 2.63 2.27
N SER A 69 5.21 3.35 2.75
CA SER A 69 5.46 4.66 3.36
C SER A 69 6.48 4.49 4.49
N HIS A 70 6.31 3.48 5.34
CA HIS A 70 7.26 3.12 6.39
C HIS A 70 8.58 2.52 5.85
N ALA A 71 8.54 1.60 4.89
CA ALA A 71 9.73 0.93 4.35
C ALA A 71 10.58 1.82 3.43
N ASN A 72 9.96 2.77 2.71
CA ASN A 72 10.62 3.78 1.88
C ASN A 72 11.18 4.91 2.75
N ILE A 73 10.51 5.32 3.84
CA ILE A 73 11.12 6.20 4.85
C ILE A 73 12.37 5.53 5.44
N ASN A 74 12.29 4.25 5.77
CA ASN A 74 13.44 3.47 6.26
C ASN A 74 14.52 3.23 5.18
N ARG A 75 14.18 3.26 3.88
CA ARG A 75 15.12 3.09 2.74
C ARG A 75 15.76 4.40 2.26
N GLU A 76 15.05 5.52 2.32
CA GLU A 76 15.49 6.81 1.77
C GLU A 76 16.12 7.72 2.82
N GLY A 77 15.95 7.45 4.11
CA GLY A 77 16.75 8.09 5.15
C GLY A 77 15.98 8.27 6.45
N THR A 78 16.52 7.69 7.52
CA THR A 78 16.12 7.95 8.90
C THR A 78 16.18 9.46 9.21
N ARG A 79 15.16 9.98 9.91
CA ARG A 79 15.06 11.34 10.48
C ARG A 79 14.76 12.50 9.51
N LEU A 80 13.85 12.31 8.56
CA LEU A 80 13.23 13.45 7.88
C LEU A 80 12.38 14.25 8.87
N ARG A 81 12.45 15.60 8.80
CA ARG A 81 11.47 16.45 9.49
C ARG A 81 10.08 16.10 8.97
N LEU A 82 9.07 16.08 9.84
CA LEU A 82 7.70 15.66 9.51
C LEU A 82 7.15 16.28 8.21
N LYS A 83 7.35 17.59 8.01
CA LYS A 83 6.96 18.29 6.78
C LYS A 83 7.60 17.70 5.51
N THR A 84 8.87 17.31 5.60
CA THR A 84 9.60 16.71 4.48
C THR A 84 9.06 15.31 4.19
N ALA A 85 8.81 14.50 5.23
CA ALA A 85 8.22 13.16 5.07
C ALA A 85 6.82 13.21 4.42
N ILE A 86 5.98 14.15 4.84
CA ILE A 86 4.65 14.39 4.24
C ILE A 86 4.80 14.78 2.76
N PHE A 87 5.70 15.70 2.44
CA PHE A 87 5.93 16.13 1.06
C PHE A 87 6.46 15.00 0.17
N HIS A 88 7.38 14.18 0.67
CA HIS A 88 7.87 13.01 -0.07
C HIS A 88 6.77 11.98 -0.32
N SER A 89 5.94 11.68 0.69
CA SER A 89 4.81 10.76 0.57
C SER A 89 3.81 11.26 -0.46
N TRP A 90 3.47 12.56 -0.43
CA TRP A 90 2.57 13.15 -1.42
C TRP A 90 3.10 13.05 -2.86
N ASN A 91 4.39 13.31 -3.08
CA ASN A 91 4.98 13.15 -4.41
C ASN A 91 5.00 11.69 -4.88
N TYR A 92 5.21 10.75 -3.96
CA TYR A 92 5.15 9.33 -4.24
C TYR A 92 3.72 8.91 -4.66
N ASP A 93 2.72 9.32 -3.88
CA ASP A 93 1.30 9.04 -4.15
C ASP A 93 0.85 9.65 -5.48
N LEU A 94 1.28 10.87 -5.80
CA LEU A 94 1.02 11.49 -7.09
C LEU A 94 1.65 10.69 -8.24
N GLY A 95 2.84 10.14 -8.01
CA GLY A 95 3.52 9.25 -8.96
C GLY A 95 2.75 7.94 -9.19
N LEU A 96 2.21 7.35 -8.12
CA LEU A 96 1.35 6.17 -8.20
C LEU A 96 0.04 6.47 -8.93
N TYR A 97 -0.65 7.57 -8.58
CA TYR A 97 -1.87 8.00 -9.24
C TYR A 97 -1.70 8.10 -10.76
N ARG A 98 -0.61 8.73 -11.23
CA ARG A 98 -0.29 8.82 -12.67
C ARG A 98 -0.06 7.45 -13.30
N ARG A 99 0.55 6.51 -12.58
CA ARG A 99 0.77 5.15 -13.07
C ARG A 99 -0.54 4.37 -13.18
N PHE A 100 -1.43 4.49 -12.19
CA PHE A 100 -2.77 3.92 -12.24
C PHE A 100 -3.55 4.47 -13.43
N TYR A 101 -3.56 5.80 -13.60
CA TYR A 101 -4.20 6.43 -14.75
C TYR A 101 -3.64 5.91 -16.09
N ASN A 102 -2.32 5.82 -16.23
CA ASN A 102 -1.69 5.32 -17.45
C ASN A 102 -1.97 3.83 -17.69
N ASN A 103 -2.00 3.02 -16.64
CA ASN A 103 -2.38 1.61 -16.75
C ASN A 103 -3.83 1.48 -17.22
N TYR A 104 -4.75 2.26 -16.64
CA TYR A 104 -6.16 2.25 -17.01
C TYR A 104 -6.40 2.74 -18.44
N GLN A 105 -5.74 3.84 -18.87
CA GLN A 105 -5.95 4.43 -20.19
C GLN A 105 -5.21 3.71 -21.32
N TYR A 106 -4.01 3.18 -21.05
CA TYR A 106 -3.10 2.69 -22.09
C TYR A 106 -2.69 1.22 -21.90
N ASN A 107 -3.24 0.53 -20.90
CA ASN A 107 -2.91 -0.85 -20.53
C ASN A 107 -1.39 -1.09 -20.31
N VAL A 108 -0.66 -0.06 -19.89
CA VAL A 108 0.77 -0.15 -19.60
C VAL A 108 0.95 -0.82 -18.24
N PRO A 109 1.65 -1.97 -18.13
CA PRO A 109 1.83 -2.65 -16.85
C PRO A 109 2.63 -1.81 -15.87
N MET A 110 2.21 -1.79 -14.60
CA MET A 110 2.94 -1.13 -13.54
C MET A 110 4.23 -1.90 -13.18
N SER A 111 5.33 -1.62 -13.89
CA SER A 111 6.65 -2.14 -13.53
C SER A 111 7.32 -1.20 -12.52
N SER A 112 7.42 -1.62 -11.26
CA SER A 112 8.24 -0.94 -10.26
C SER A 112 9.65 -1.57 -10.26
N LYS A 113 10.56 -1.05 -11.08
CA LYS A 113 11.98 -1.40 -10.92
C LYS A 113 12.48 -0.79 -9.61
N ASN A 114 12.86 -1.62 -8.64
CA ASN A 114 13.48 -1.17 -7.39
C ASN A 114 14.82 -0.48 -7.70
N LYS A 115 14.86 0.86 -7.61
CA LYS A 115 16.06 1.68 -7.82
C LYS A 115 16.68 2.19 -6.52
N SER A 116 16.29 1.61 -5.37
CA SER A 116 16.83 2.00 -4.07
C SER A 116 18.36 1.92 -4.04
N GLY A 117 19.00 2.74 -3.22
CA GLY A 117 20.45 2.72 -3.06
C GLY A 117 20.99 1.35 -2.66
N VAL A 118 20.24 0.62 -1.83
CA VAL A 118 20.53 -0.77 -1.42
C VAL A 118 20.49 -1.72 -2.62
N LYS A 119 19.43 -1.67 -3.43
CA LYS A 119 19.32 -2.51 -4.64
C LYS A 119 20.43 -2.19 -5.65
N ARG A 120 20.75 -0.90 -5.84
CA ARG A 120 21.90 -0.47 -6.66
C ARG A 120 23.23 -1.01 -6.15
N LYS A 121 23.46 -1.04 -4.83
CA LYS A 121 24.66 -1.65 -4.22
C LYS A 121 24.70 -3.17 -4.43
N ILE A 122 23.58 -3.87 -4.24
CA ILE A 122 23.47 -5.32 -4.51
C ILE A 122 23.77 -5.62 -5.98
N ASP A 123 23.18 -4.86 -6.91
CA ASP A 123 23.38 -5.04 -8.36
C ASP A 123 24.79 -4.64 -8.81
N ALA A 124 25.42 -3.67 -8.14
CA ALA A 124 26.83 -3.35 -8.36
C ALA A 124 27.76 -4.47 -7.86
N ASN A 125 27.46 -5.07 -6.70
CA ASN A 125 28.23 -6.19 -6.17
C ASN A 125 28.09 -7.45 -7.03
N LYS A 126 26.90 -7.76 -7.54
CA LYS A 126 26.72 -8.84 -8.53
C LYS A 126 27.61 -8.64 -9.76
N ARG A 127 27.60 -7.44 -10.35
CA ARG A 127 28.45 -7.10 -11.50
C ARG A 127 29.95 -7.17 -11.20
N LYS A 128 30.37 -6.94 -9.95
CA LYS A 128 31.77 -7.13 -9.54
C LYS A 128 32.13 -8.61 -9.36
N GLY A 129 31.22 -9.43 -8.84
CA GLY A 129 31.43 -10.88 -8.67
C GLY A 129 31.58 -11.61 -10.02
N ASP A 130 30.78 -11.23 -11.02
CA ASP A 130 30.81 -11.85 -12.35
C ASP A 130 32.09 -11.51 -13.15
N ASN A 131 32.83 -10.45 -12.77
CA ASN A 131 34.11 -10.07 -13.40
C ASN A 131 35.34 -10.78 -12.80
N ILE A 132 35.17 -11.67 -11.80
CA ILE A 132 36.27 -12.40 -11.15
C ILE A 132 36.35 -13.86 -11.66
N LEU A 133 35.54 -14.23 -12.66
CA LEU A 133 35.51 -15.57 -13.27
C LEU A 133 36.06 -15.61 -14.70
N TYR A 134 37.07 -14.79 -15.02
CA TYR A 134 37.89 -14.92 -16.22
C TYR A 134 39.37 -14.79 -15.86
#